data_AF-A0A2N5ABC6-F1
#
_entry.id   AF-A0A2N5ABC6-F1
#
_cell.length_a   1.000
_cell.length_b   1.000
_cell.length_c   1.000
_cell.angle_alpha   90.00
_cell.angle_beta   90.00
_cell.angle_gamma   90.00
#
_symmetry.space_group_name_H-M   'P 1'
#
loop_
_entity.id
_entity.type
_entity.pdbx_description
1 polymer ?
#
loop_
_entity_poly.entity_id
_entity_poly.type
_entity_poly.pdbx_seq_one_letter_code
_entity_poly.pdbx_strand_id
1 'polypeptide(L)'
;PVPQAENLLRKSGANIIEKGQSAFFIPSTDEVWLPERHLFSDVANFYATGLHELVHWSGGKKRLNREMKGNFGSADYAEEELVAELGSAFLMADLRIDGEVQHESYIASWLKALKNDKRYIFKAASAASKAHCYLMDKI
;
A
#
# COMPACT_ATOMS: atom_id res chain seq x y z
N PRO A 1 5.34 18.26 -1.28
CA PRO A 1 5.64 16.81 -1.40
C PRO A 1 5.55 16.09 -0.05
N VAL A 2 6.59 16.15 0.80
CA VAL A 2 6.57 15.56 2.16
C VAL A 2 5.40 16.04 3.03
N PRO A 3 5.03 17.34 3.04
CA PRO A 3 3.90 17.81 3.86
C PRO A 3 2.55 17.24 3.45
N GLN A 4 2.35 16.90 2.18
CA GLN A 4 1.08 16.36 1.70
C GLN A 4 0.95 14.87 2.03
N ALA A 5 2.04 14.12 1.93
CA ALA A 5 2.09 12.73 2.38
C ALA A 5 1.82 12.61 3.88
N GLU A 6 2.52 13.41 4.69
CA GLU A 6 2.28 13.50 6.13
C GLU A 6 0.83 13.90 6.45
N ASN A 7 0.27 14.86 5.71
CA ASN A 7 -1.12 15.27 5.86
C ASN A 7 -2.10 14.13 5.51
N LEU A 8 -1.82 13.37 4.45
CA LEU A 8 -2.62 12.19 4.09
C LEU A 8 -2.58 11.14 5.20
N LEU A 9 -1.39 10.80 5.73
CA LEU A 9 -1.27 9.86 6.86
C LEU A 9 -2.15 10.31 8.04
N ARG A 10 -2.07 11.60 8.41
CA ARG A 10 -2.85 12.18 9.52
C ARG A 10 -4.35 12.25 9.27
N LYS A 11 -4.77 12.59 8.05
CA LYS A 11 -6.19 12.79 7.70
C LYS A 11 -6.89 11.54 7.18
N SER A 12 -6.14 10.48 6.85
CA SER A 12 -6.66 9.22 6.33
C SER A 12 -7.77 8.64 7.22
N GLY A 13 -7.64 8.82 8.54
CA GLY A 13 -8.47 8.16 9.54
C GLY A 13 -7.97 6.76 9.92
N ALA A 14 -6.82 6.34 9.40
CA ALA A 14 -6.16 5.12 9.83
C ALA A 14 -5.56 5.29 11.23
N ASN A 15 -5.61 4.24 12.05
CA ASN A 15 -4.85 4.18 13.29
C ASN A 15 -3.40 3.80 12.95
N ILE A 16 -2.51 4.80 12.83
CA ILE A 16 -1.10 4.61 12.46
C ILE A 16 -0.23 4.53 13.71
N ILE A 17 0.50 3.43 13.86
CA ILE A 17 1.39 3.16 14.99
C ILE A 17 2.83 3.09 14.45
N GLU A 18 3.65 4.07 14.82
CA GLU A 18 5.08 4.11 14.48
C GLU A 18 5.88 3.40 15.58
N LYS A 19 6.07 2.08 15.47
CA LYS A 19 6.80 1.25 16.43
C LYS A 19 7.30 -0.05 15.81
N GLY A 20 8.46 -0.51 16.26
CA GLY A 20 9.03 -1.80 15.84
C GLY A 20 9.87 -1.67 14.58
N GLN A 21 10.08 -2.78 13.87
CA GLN A 21 11.02 -2.85 12.74
C GLN A 21 10.35 -3.24 11.41
N SER A 22 9.03 -3.44 11.39
CA SER A 22 8.32 -3.90 10.18
C SER A 22 7.08 -3.05 9.94
N ALA A 23 6.78 -2.85 8.67
CA ALA A 23 5.55 -2.21 8.22
C ALA A 23 4.52 -3.27 7.86
N PHE A 24 3.26 -3.06 8.24
CA PHE A 24 2.13 -3.93 7.88
C PHE A 24 0.80 -3.32 8.28
N PHE A 25 -0.24 -3.60 7.51
CA PHE A 25 -1.64 -3.40 7.88
C PHE A 25 -2.21 -4.65 8.56
N ILE A 26 -2.91 -4.48 9.70
CA ILE A 26 -3.62 -5.56 10.40
C ILE A 26 -5.14 -5.42 10.18
N PRO A 27 -5.79 -6.26 9.36
CA PRO A 27 -7.23 -6.17 9.11
C PRO A 27 -8.12 -6.39 10.35
N SER A 28 -7.67 -7.21 11.31
CA SER A 28 -8.47 -7.57 12.49
C SER A 28 -8.59 -6.43 13.51
N THR A 29 -7.54 -5.63 13.68
CA THR A 29 -7.53 -4.45 14.56
C THR A 29 -7.73 -3.14 13.80
N ASP A 30 -7.71 -3.17 12.47
CA ASP A 30 -7.80 -2.00 11.58
C ASP A 30 -6.66 -0.99 11.80
N GLU A 31 -5.45 -1.49 12.02
CA GLU A 31 -4.26 -0.73 12.38
C GLU A 31 -3.20 -0.78 11.28
N VAL A 32 -2.51 0.34 11.07
CA VAL A 32 -1.32 0.42 10.21
C VAL A 32 -0.11 0.56 11.10
N TRP A 33 0.83 -0.37 10.99
CA TRP A 33 2.09 -0.34 11.71
C TRP A 33 3.21 0.09 10.78
N LEU A 34 4.06 0.99 11.25
CA LEU A 34 5.25 1.45 10.55
C LEU A 34 6.46 1.39 11.49
N PRO A 35 7.67 1.08 10.98
CA PRO A 35 8.90 1.30 11.74
C PRO A 35 9.03 2.78 12.12
N GLU A 36 9.77 3.05 13.19
CA GLU A 36 10.06 4.41 13.59
C GLU A 36 10.84 5.15 12.49
N ARG A 37 10.51 6.42 12.26
CA ARG A 37 11.06 7.23 11.14
C ARG A 37 12.59 7.21 11.05
N HIS A 38 13.28 7.17 12.18
CA HIS A 38 14.75 7.20 12.25
C HIS A 38 15.40 5.89 11.74
N LEU A 39 14.62 4.82 11.57
CA LEU A 39 15.09 3.54 11.01
C LEU A 39 15.14 3.55 9.47
N PHE A 40 14.56 4.56 8.83
CA PHE A 40 14.62 4.73 7.38
C PHE A 40 15.85 5.54 6.98
N SER A 41 16.56 5.07 5.96
CA SER A 41 17.71 5.77 5.38
C SER A 41 17.31 7.06 4.65
N ASP A 42 16.06 7.12 4.17
CA ASP A 42 15.47 8.27 3.50
C ASP A 42 14.05 8.53 3.99
N VAL A 43 13.71 9.80 4.18
CA VAL A 43 12.37 10.28 4.50
C VAL A 43 11.37 9.89 3.40
N ALA A 44 11.78 9.89 2.13
CA ALA A 44 10.90 9.47 1.03
C ALA A 44 10.47 8.01 1.18
N ASN A 45 11.37 7.14 1.61
CA ASN A 45 11.09 5.71 1.81
C ASN A 45 10.10 5.49 2.98
N PHE A 46 10.18 6.28 4.05
CA PHE A 46 9.18 6.22 5.12
C PHE A 46 7.77 6.48 4.57
N TYR A 47 7.61 7.51 3.74
CA TYR A 47 6.31 7.81 3.14
C TYR A 47 5.90 6.79 2.09
N ALA A 48 6.82 6.28 1.27
CA ALA A 48 6.53 5.22 0.32
C ALA A 48 5.94 3.99 1.03
N THR A 49 6.60 3.53 2.10
CA THR A 49 6.11 2.44 2.96
C THR A 49 4.76 2.78 3.61
N GLY A 50 4.62 3.99 4.17
CA GLY A 50 3.35 4.42 4.76
C GLY A 50 2.19 4.46 3.78
N LEU A 51 2.43 4.89 2.55
CA LEU A 51 1.42 4.94 1.48
C LEU A 51 1.03 3.54 1.02
N HIS A 52 1.98 2.61 0.91
CA HIS A 52 1.72 1.19 0.65
C HIS A 52 0.75 0.59 1.68
N GLU A 53 1.07 0.74 2.96
CA GLU A 53 0.20 0.23 4.03
C GLU A 53 -1.16 0.95 4.09
N LEU A 54 -1.23 2.22 3.72
CA LEU A 54 -2.50 2.93 3.59
C LEU A 54 -3.34 2.41 2.42
N VAL A 55 -2.72 1.96 1.32
CA VAL A 55 -3.45 1.31 0.23
C VAL A 55 -4.04 0.01 0.74
N HIS A 56 -3.29 -0.84 1.44
CA HIS A 56 -3.87 -2.01 2.12
C HIS A 56 -5.01 -1.60 3.05
N TRP A 57 -4.78 -0.64 3.94
CA TRP A 57 -5.80 -0.15 4.84
C TRP A 57 -7.08 0.23 4.08
N SER A 58 -7.02 0.97 2.97
CA SER A 58 -8.19 1.38 2.18
C SER A 58 -9.12 0.24 1.76
N GLY A 59 -8.62 -1.00 1.65
CA GLY A 59 -9.42 -2.16 1.25
C GLY A 59 -10.24 -2.80 2.37
N GLY A 60 -10.09 -2.39 3.63
CA GLY A 60 -10.86 -2.98 4.72
C GLY A 60 -12.40 -2.83 4.57
N LYS A 61 -13.14 -3.65 5.32
CA LYS A 61 -14.58 -3.89 5.14
C LYS A 61 -15.47 -2.64 5.17
N LYS A 62 -15.07 -1.60 5.91
CA LYS A 62 -15.82 -0.33 6.05
C LYS A 62 -15.47 0.70 4.96
N ARG A 63 -14.58 0.36 4.04
CA ARG A 63 -14.01 1.26 3.03
C ARG A 63 -14.27 0.69 1.64
N LEU A 64 -13.24 0.21 0.94
CA LEU A 64 -13.40 -0.39 -0.39
C LEU A 64 -13.77 -1.87 -0.36
N ASN A 65 -13.77 -2.50 0.83
CA ASN A 65 -14.21 -3.89 1.03
C ASN A 65 -13.60 -4.86 0.01
N ARG A 66 -12.29 -4.76 -0.20
CA ARG A 66 -11.52 -5.70 -1.02
C ARG A 66 -11.38 -7.02 -0.27
N GLU A 67 -11.43 -8.13 -1.00
CA GLU A 67 -11.20 -9.44 -0.42
C GLU A 67 -9.70 -9.66 -0.20
N MET A 68 -9.21 -9.33 1.00
CA MET A 68 -7.83 -9.62 1.42
C MET A 68 -7.78 -11.03 2.00
N LYS A 69 -7.52 -12.01 1.13
CA LYS A 69 -7.46 -13.43 1.50
C LYS A 69 -6.09 -14.00 1.15
N GLY A 70 -5.84 -15.20 1.66
CA GLY A 70 -4.63 -15.95 1.38
C GLY A 70 -3.51 -15.68 2.38
N ASN A 71 -2.59 -16.63 2.43
CA ASN A 71 -1.39 -16.52 3.25
C ASN A 71 -0.24 -15.96 2.41
N PHE A 72 0.81 -15.49 3.07
CA PHE A 72 2.05 -15.07 2.43
C PHE A 72 2.50 -16.09 1.37
N GLY A 73 2.81 -15.60 0.16
CA GLY A 73 3.22 -16.41 -0.98
C GLY A 73 2.09 -17.08 -1.79
N SER A 74 0.82 -16.93 -1.38
CA SER A 74 -0.33 -17.35 -2.18
C SER A 74 -0.63 -16.39 -3.33
N ALA A 75 -1.42 -16.82 -4.31
CA ALA A 75 -1.81 -15.99 -5.45
C ALA A 75 -2.73 -14.82 -5.03
N ASP A 76 -3.66 -15.08 -4.10
CA ASP A 76 -4.57 -14.06 -3.57
C ASP A 76 -3.78 -12.98 -2.79
N TYR A 77 -2.81 -13.40 -1.99
CA TYR A 77 -1.90 -12.49 -1.29
C TYR A 77 -1.09 -11.64 -2.28
N ALA A 78 -0.53 -12.26 -3.33
CA ALA A 78 0.21 -11.54 -4.36
C ALA A 78 -0.65 -10.52 -5.14
N GLU A 79 -1.97 -10.75 -5.24
CA GLU A 79 -2.88 -9.81 -5.91
C GLU A 79 -3.07 -8.54 -5.08
N GLU A 80 -3.29 -8.68 -3.78
CA GLU A 80 -3.43 -7.52 -2.90
C GLU A 80 -2.12 -6.74 -2.74
N GLU A 81 -0.96 -7.40 -2.72
CA GLU A 81 0.34 -6.70 -2.78
C GLU A 81 0.51 -5.92 -4.08
N LEU A 82 0.11 -6.48 -5.23
CA LEU A 82 0.16 -5.76 -6.51
C LEU A 82 -0.76 -4.52 -6.50
N VAL A 83 -1.91 -4.61 -5.85
CA VAL A 83 -2.81 -3.47 -5.63
C VAL A 83 -2.14 -2.40 -4.77
N ALA A 84 -1.48 -2.79 -3.68
CA ALA A 84 -0.78 -1.89 -2.79
C ALA A 84 0.37 -1.15 -3.49
N GLU A 85 1.16 -1.86 -4.28
CA GLU A 85 2.32 -1.34 -5.00
C GLU A 85 1.93 -0.39 -6.13
N LEU A 86 0.94 -0.74 -6.94
CA LEU A 86 0.41 0.17 -7.95
C LEU A 86 -0.25 1.39 -7.31
N GLY A 87 -1.01 1.19 -6.23
CA GLY A 87 -1.72 2.26 -5.54
C GLY A 87 -0.76 3.25 -4.88
N SER A 88 0.30 2.76 -4.23
CA SER A 88 1.31 3.59 -3.59
C SER A 88 2.12 4.34 -4.63
N ALA A 89 2.48 3.71 -5.76
CA ALA A 89 3.12 4.38 -6.89
C ALA A 89 2.26 5.52 -7.46
N PHE A 90 0.94 5.34 -7.59
CA PHE A 90 0.03 6.41 -8.02
C PHE A 90 0.00 7.56 -7.01
N LEU A 91 -0.10 7.26 -5.71
CA LEU A 91 -0.07 8.28 -4.65
C LEU A 91 1.25 9.04 -4.65
N MET A 92 2.38 8.34 -4.78
CA MET A 92 3.71 8.94 -4.82
C MET A 92 3.87 9.87 -6.01
N ALA A 93 3.35 9.50 -7.19
CA ALA A 93 3.35 10.35 -8.37
C ALA A 93 2.58 11.66 -8.12
N ASP A 94 1.36 11.59 -7.58
CA ASP A 94 0.53 12.77 -7.30
C ASP A 94 1.08 13.63 -6.16
N LEU A 95 1.66 13.01 -5.13
CA LEU A 95 2.26 13.67 -3.98
C LEU A 95 3.72 14.13 -4.23
N ARG A 96 4.28 13.80 -5.40
CA ARG A 96 5.65 14.11 -5.82
C ARG A 96 6.70 13.56 -4.84
N ILE A 97 6.54 12.31 -4.43
CA ILE A 97 7.51 11.58 -3.59
C ILE A 97 8.36 10.72 -4.51
N ASP A 98 9.67 10.94 -4.47
CA ASP A 98 10.65 10.12 -5.17
C ASP A 98 11.31 9.20 -4.14
N GLY A 99 10.69 8.05 -3.91
CA GLY A 99 11.13 7.03 -2.96
C GLY A 99 11.04 5.66 -3.59
N GLU A 100 11.67 4.67 -2.98
CA GLU A 100 11.57 3.29 -3.43
C GLU A 100 10.47 2.58 -2.64
N VAL A 101 9.50 2.02 -3.35
CA VAL A 101 8.65 1.00 -2.76
C VAL A 101 9.52 -0.25 -2.70
N GLN A 102 10.04 -0.55 -1.51
CA GLN A 102 10.81 -1.77 -1.33
C GLN A 102 9.83 -2.94 -1.41
N HIS A 103 10.06 -3.91 -2.31
CA HIS A 103 9.90 -5.37 -2.11
C HIS A 103 10.14 -6.15 -3.42
N GLU A 104 11.42 -6.36 -3.78
CA GLU A 104 11.84 -7.15 -4.96
C GLU A 104 11.28 -8.58 -5.00
N SER A 105 10.88 -9.15 -3.87
CA SER A 105 10.35 -10.52 -3.76
C SER A 105 9.00 -10.70 -4.47
N TYR A 106 8.20 -9.65 -4.63
CA TYR A 106 6.84 -9.74 -5.19
C TYR A 106 6.81 -9.58 -6.71
N ILE A 107 7.79 -8.92 -7.33
CA ILE A 107 7.90 -8.86 -8.79
C ILE A 107 7.98 -10.27 -9.40
N ALA A 108 8.71 -11.18 -8.74
CA ALA A 108 8.83 -12.57 -9.20
C ALA A 108 7.49 -13.33 -9.12
N SER A 109 6.69 -13.10 -8.08
CA SER A 109 5.35 -13.70 -7.95
C SER A 109 4.36 -13.06 -8.94
N TRP A 110 4.44 -11.75 -9.17
CA TRP A 110 3.63 -11.05 -10.17
C TRP A 110 3.91 -11.53 -11.59
N LEU A 111 5.18 -11.71 -11.97
CA LEU A 111 5.57 -12.26 -13.27
C LEU A 111 5.01 -13.67 -13.49
N LYS A 112 4.88 -14.48 -12.42
CA LYS A 112 4.26 -15.80 -12.47
C LYS A 112 2.73 -15.72 -12.61
N ALA A 113 2.07 -14.81 -11.89
CA ALA A 113 0.63 -14.57 -11.99
C ALA A 113 0.23 -14.04 -13.38
N LEU A 114 1.00 -13.09 -13.92
CA LEU A 114 0.83 -12.51 -15.26
C LEU A 114 0.89 -13.56 -16.38
N LYS A 115 1.70 -14.61 -16.21
CA LYS A 115 1.78 -15.72 -17.18
C LYS A 115 0.49 -16.55 -17.23
N ASN A 116 -0.29 -16.57 -16.15
CA ASN A 116 -1.46 -17.44 -16.01
C ASN A 116 -2.80 -16.71 -16.24
N ASP A 117 -2.89 -15.39 -16.02
CA ASP A 117 -4.08 -14.60 -16.33
C ASP A 117 -3.72 -13.18 -16.80
N LYS A 118 -3.94 -12.90 -18.09
CA LYS A 118 -3.69 -11.56 -18.69
C LYS A 118 -4.62 -10.47 -18.13
N ARG A 119 -5.74 -10.82 -17.51
CA ARG A 119 -6.66 -9.86 -16.89
C ARG A 119 -6.23 -9.47 -15.48
N TYR A 120 -5.31 -10.21 -14.89
CA TYR A 120 -4.83 -10.01 -13.53
C TYR A 120 -4.31 -8.58 -13.31
N ILE A 121 -3.45 -8.09 -14.20
CA ILE A 121 -2.91 -6.72 -14.11
C ILE A 121 -3.97 -5.64 -14.20
N PHE A 122 -4.99 -5.83 -15.06
CA PHE A 122 -6.06 -4.86 -15.22
C PHE A 122 -6.98 -4.80 -14.00
N LYS A 123 -7.25 -5.95 -13.37
CA LYS A 123 -8.00 -6.02 -12.11
C LYS A 123 -7.24 -5.30 -10.99
N ALA A 124 -5.97 -5.64 -10.80
CA ALA A 124 -5.12 -5.02 -9.79
C ALA A 124 -5.00 -3.50 -10.02
N ALA A 125 -4.73 -3.06 -11.25
CA ALA A 125 -4.66 -1.64 -11.60
C ALA A 125 -5.98 -0.90 -11.35
N SER A 126 -7.13 -1.52 -11.64
CA SER A 126 -8.44 -0.94 -11.35
C SER A 126 -8.69 -0.79 -9.85
N ALA A 127 -8.35 -1.81 -9.06
CA ALA A 127 -8.45 -1.75 -7.60
C ALA A 127 -7.48 -0.72 -6.99
N ALA A 128 -6.25 -0.66 -7.49
CA ALA A 128 -5.24 0.34 -7.11
C ALA A 128 -5.72 1.76 -7.41
N SER A 129 -6.29 1.99 -8.60
CA SER A 129 -6.86 3.29 -8.97
C SER A 129 -8.00 3.71 -8.04
N LYS A 130 -8.88 2.79 -7.64
CA LYS A 130 -9.93 3.07 -6.65
C LYS A 130 -9.37 3.41 -5.27
N ALA A 131 -8.34 2.69 -4.82
CA ALA A 131 -7.65 2.95 -3.57
C ALA A 131 -6.97 4.34 -3.56
N HIS A 132 -6.27 4.65 -4.65
CA HIS A 132 -5.68 5.95 -4.90
C HIS A 132 -6.72 7.07 -4.78
N CYS A 133 -7.81 7.02 -5.55
CA CYS A 133 -8.86 8.05 -5.51
C CYS A 133 -9.46 8.19 -4.11
N TYR A 134 -9.78 7.06 -3.45
CA TYR A 134 -10.33 7.07 -2.09
C TYR A 134 -9.41 7.77 -1.07
N LEU A 135 -8.10 7.57 -1.20
CA LEU A 135 -7.11 8.17 -0.31
C LEU A 135 -6.87 9.65 -0.65
N MET A 136 -6.79 10.00 -1.93
CA MET A 136 -6.63 11.40 -2.35
C MET A 136 -7.82 12.28 -1.94
N ASP A 137 -9.03 11.74 -1.88
CA ASP A 137 -10.23 12.43 -1.36
C ASP A 137 -10.12 12.81 0.14
N LYS A 138 -9.10 12.33 0.87
CA LYS A 138 -8.87 12.66 2.29
C LYS A 138 -7.97 13.87 2.52
N ILE A 139 -7.35 14.42 1.48
CA ILE A 139 -6.35 15.49 1.59
C ILE A 139 -7.01 16.87 1.70
#